data_AF-A0A8T5RG29-F1
#
_entry.id   AF-A0A8T5RG29-F1
#
_cell.length_a   1.000
_cell.length_b   1.000
_cell.length_c   1.000
_cell.angle_alpha   90.00
_cell.angle_beta   90.00
_cell.angle_gamma   90.00
#
_symmetry.space_group_name_H-M   'P 1'
#
loop_
_entity.id
_entity.type
_entity.pdbx_description
1 polymer ?
#
loop_
_entity_poly.entity_id
_entity_poly.type
_entity_poly.pdbx_seq_one_letter_code
_entity_poly.pdbx_strand_id
1 'polypeptide(L)'
;MENYDGFSEENLREIAKKKVVYRFAVRLHVSIFLIVNVLLFFINMLTTPYYYWIIYPFFGWLIGIAEHITAYIIYAKGIYPNAKRGVIFHIVAYIFVNLLLNFIFYLNEVYYPGFLFPLEVFNPYPWPAFPLVFWGAGLLIHIAVYLIFFRSKVDKEGIKQSKREKAIEREIKKMKSKFKK
;
A
#
# COMPACT_ATOMS: atom_id res chain seq x y z
N MET A 1 26.46 -28.25 8.98
CA MET A 1 25.23 -27.46 8.73
C MET A 1 25.41 -26.83 7.37
N GLU A 2 24.73 -27.36 6.37
CA GLU A 2 24.93 -26.99 4.96
C GLU A 2 24.49 -25.56 4.69
N ASN A 3 25.35 -24.80 4.00
CA ASN A 3 25.19 -23.40 3.65
C ASN A 3 25.18 -23.36 2.11
N TYR A 4 24.00 -23.36 1.50
CA TYR A 4 23.84 -23.68 0.07
C TYR A 4 23.52 -22.48 -0.84
N ASP A 5 23.61 -21.24 -0.40
CA ASP A 5 23.07 -20.12 -1.20
C ASP A 5 23.57 -18.72 -0.80
N GLY A 6 24.52 -18.60 0.13
CA GLY A 6 25.21 -17.33 0.41
C GLY A 6 24.48 -16.42 1.38
N PHE A 7 23.38 -16.91 1.92
CA PHE A 7 22.83 -16.49 3.19
C PHE A 7 23.07 -17.63 4.20
N SER A 8 23.30 -17.31 5.47
CA SER A 8 23.14 -18.34 6.49
C SER A 8 21.70 -18.85 6.43
N GLU A 9 21.50 -20.15 6.67
CA GLU A 9 20.16 -20.75 6.83
C GLU A 9 19.28 -19.91 7.76
N GLU A 10 19.88 -19.33 8.80
CA GLU A 10 19.24 -18.38 9.70
C GLU A 10 18.70 -17.11 9.00
N ASN A 11 19.50 -16.46 8.14
CA ASN A 11 19.07 -15.28 7.40
C ASN A 11 17.93 -15.58 6.42
N LEU A 12 17.99 -16.73 5.72
CA LEU A 12 16.90 -17.15 4.82
C LEU A 12 15.65 -17.47 5.59
N ARG A 13 15.78 -18.16 6.73
CA ARG A 13 14.68 -18.46 7.63
C ARG A 13 14.04 -17.18 8.14
N GLU A 14 14.82 -16.16 8.49
CA GLU A 14 14.30 -14.86 8.93
C GLU A 14 13.55 -14.11 7.81
N ILE A 15 14.07 -14.10 6.57
CA ILE A 15 13.38 -13.52 5.42
C ILE A 15 12.08 -14.26 5.12
N ALA A 16 12.11 -15.60 5.12
CA ALA A 16 10.95 -16.44 4.90
C ALA A 16 9.89 -16.23 5.98
N LYS A 17 10.31 -16.20 7.26
CA LYS A 17 9.44 -15.92 8.42
C LYS A 17 8.75 -14.57 8.27
N LYS A 18 9.49 -13.50 7.98
CA LYS A 18 8.90 -12.17 7.76
C LYS A 18 7.92 -12.17 6.59
N LYS A 19 8.24 -12.81 5.47
CA LYS A 19 7.32 -12.90 4.31
C LYS A 19 6.01 -13.61 4.67
N VAL A 20 6.08 -14.69 5.46
CA VAL A 20 4.91 -15.40 5.97
C VAL A 20 4.10 -14.51 6.92
N VAL A 21 4.75 -13.79 7.83
CA VAL A 21 4.09 -12.84 8.74
C VAL A 21 3.34 -11.76 7.98
N TYR A 22 3.97 -11.09 7.00
CA TYR A 22 3.30 -10.07 6.19
C TYR A 22 2.12 -10.65 5.40
N ARG A 23 2.28 -11.84 4.82
CA ARG A 23 1.19 -12.51 4.10
C ARG A 23 0.01 -12.83 5.02
N PHE A 24 0.29 -13.31 6.23
CA PHE A 24 -0.73 -13.61 7.22
C PHE A 24 -1.44 -12.34 7.69
N ALA A 25 -0.69 -11.26 7.94
CA ALA A 25 -1.24 -9.96 8.30
C ALA A 25 -2.21 -9.43 7.23
N VAL A 26 -1.83 -9.49 5.94
CA VAL A 26 -2.74 -9.09 4.84
C VAL A 26 -4.00 -9.95 4.81
N ARG A 27 -3.86 -11.28 4.93
CA ARG A 27 -5.02 -12.19 4.96
C ARG A 27 -5.96 -11.86 6.10
N LEU A 28 -5.43 -11.61 7.30
CA LEU A 28 -6.22 -11.28 8.48
C LEU A 28 -7.00 -9.96 8.27
N HIS A 29 -6.35 -8.91 7.77
CA HIS A 29 -7.03 -7.63 7.53
C HIS A 29 -8.11 -7.75 6.45
N VAL A 30 -7.84 -8.46 5.36
CA VAL A 30 -8.85 -8.70 4.30
C VAL A 30 -10.02 -9.53 4.84
N SER A 31 -9.77 -10.59 5.60
CA SER A 31 -10.84 -11.41 6.21
C SER A 31 -11.69 -10.59 7.17
N ILE A 32 -11.08 -9.82 8.08
CA ILE A 32 -11.80 -8.97 9.04
C ILE A 32 -12.62 -7.92 8.29
N PHE A 33 -12.04 -7.27 7.29
CA PHE A 33 -12.75 -6.30 6.46
C PHE A 33 -13.98 -6.89 5.81
N LEU A 34 -13.87 -8.07 5.19
CA LEU A 34 -15.01 -8.71 4.52
C LEU A 34 -16.09 -9.08 5.54
N ILE A 35 -15.72 -9.74 6.64
CA ILE A 35 -16.67 -10.17 7.68
C ILE A 35 -17.41 -8.98 8.30
N VAL A 36 -16.66 -7.95 8.70
CA VAL A 36 -17.23 -6.77 9.36
C VAL A 36 -18.09 -5.98 8.37
N ASN A 37 -17.65 -5.75 7.13
CA ASN A 37 -18.46 -5.00 6.18
C ASN A 37 -19.72 -5.74 5.75
N VAL A 38 -19.69 -7.08 5.65
CA VAL A 38 -20.91 -7.89 5.43
C VAL A 38 -21.88 -7.69 6.60
N LEU A 39 -21.39 -7.75 7.84
CA LEU A 39 -22.22 -7.50 9.03
C LEU A 39 -22.80 -6.07 9.02
N LEU A 40 -21.96 -5.06 8.81
CA LEU A 40 -22.39 -3.67 8.74
C LEU A 40 -23.41 -3.44 7.61
N PHE A 41 -23.31 -4.19 6.51
CA PHE A 41 -24.23 -4.07 5.38
C PHE A 41 -25.63 -4.49 5.82
N PHE A 42 -25.74 -5.65 6.47
CA PHE A 42 -27.00 -6.12 7.02
C PHE A 42 -27.54 -5.18 8.10
N ILE A 43 -26.69 -4.69 9.01
CA ILE A 43 -27.12 -3.72 10.03
C ILE A 43 -27.68 -2.46 9.34
N ASN A 44 -27.00 -1.93 8.34
CA ASN A 44 -27.47 -0.74 7.62
C ASN A 44 -28.82 -0.99 6.95
N MET A 45 -28.97 -2.11 6.23
CA MET A 45 -30.21 -2.45 5.54
C MET A 45 -31.40 -2.68 6.49
N LEU A 46 -31.14 -3.23 7.69
CA LEU A 46 -32.19 -3.52 8.66
C LEU A 46 -32.59 -2.30 9.50
N THR A 47 -31.69 -1.35 9.72
CA THR A 47 -31.93 -0.20 10.61
C THR A 47 -32.27 1.08 9.85
N THR A 48 -31.61 1.31 8.72
CA THR A 48 -31.60 2.59 8.00
C THR A 48 -31.47 2.35 6.48
N PRO A 49 -32.41 1.59 5.85
CA PRO A 49 -32.28 1.13 4.45
C PRO A 49 -32.21 2.25 3.40
N TYR A 50 -32.64 3.46 3.74
CA TYR A 50 -32.62 4.62 2.85
C TYR A 50 -31.38 5.51 3.03
N TYR A 51 -30.53 5.21 4.02
CA TYR A 51 -29.31 5.97 4.31
C TYR A 51 -28.12 5.02 4.44
N TYR A 52 -27.34 4.88 3.36
CA TYR A 52 -26.25 3.89 3.26
C TYR A 52 -24.98 4.31 4.00
N TRP A 53 -25.03 4.52 5.33
CA TRP A 53 -23.86 4.89 6.12
C TRP A 53 -22.71 3.87 6.09
N ILE A 54 -22.93 2.62 5.68
CA ILE A 54 -21.88 1.61 5.50
C ILE A 54 -20.75 2.08 4.57
N ILE A 55 -21.05 2.95 3.61
CA ILE A 55 -20.07 3.51 2.68
C ILE A 55 -18.84 4.09 3.39
N TYR A 56 -19.04 4.74 4.54
CA TYR A 56 -17.98 5.45 5.26
C TYR A 56 -16.94 4.48 5.85
N PRO A 57 -17.31 3.50 6.70
CA PRO A 57 -16.36 2.50 7.18
C PRO A 57 -15.81 1.63 6.04
N PHE A 58 -16.60 1.31 5.01
CA PHE A 58 -16.13 0.50 3.88
C PHE A 58 -14.96 1.17 3.15
N PHE A 59 -15.14 2.38 2.65
CA PHE A 59 -14.08 3.08 1.92
C PHE A 59 -12.95 3.57 2.85
N GLY A 60 -13.27 3.91 4.11
CA GLY A 60 -12.26 4.25 5.12
C GLY A 60 -11.29 3.09 5.40
N TRP A 61 -11.81 1.87 5.57
CA TRP A 61 -10.96 0.69 5.79
C TRP A 61 -10.28 0.18 4.53
N LEU A 62 -10.86 0.44 3.35
CA LEU A 62 -10.25 0.09 2.07
C LEU A 62 -8.86 0.74 1.92
N ILE A 63 -8.68 1.96 2.43
CA ILE A 63 -7.36 2.62 2.51
C ILE A 63 -6.38 1.75 3.32
N GLY A 64 -6.78 1.31 4.53
CA GLY A 64 -5.95 0.46 5.37
C GLY A 64 -5.54 -0.86 4.70
N ILE A 65 -6.47 -1.50 3.97
CA ILE A 65 -6.16 -2.69 3.17
C ILE A 65 -5.12 -2.38 2.10
N ALA A 66 -5.30 -1.28 1.36
CA ALA A 66 -4.36 -0.88 0.31
C ALA A 66 -2.94 -0.71 0.87
N GLU A 67 -2.81 -0.09 2.05
CA GLU A 67 -1.54 0.08 2.75
C GLU A 67 -0.93 -1.27 3.19
N HIS A 68 -1.71 -2.18 3.78
CA HIS A 68 -1.22 -3.50 4.17
C HIS A 68 -0.76 -4.36 2.97
N ILE A 69 -1.52 -4.35 1.88
CA ILE A 69 -1.16 -5.04 0.63
C ILE A 69 0.12 -4.43 0.07
N THR A 70 0.22 -3.10 0.05
CA THR A 70 1.40 -2.37 -0.43
C THR A 70 2.64 -2.76 0.38
N ALA A 71 2.53 -2.81 1.71
CA ALA A 71 3.61 -3.24 2.58
C ALA A 71 4.09 -4.67 2.28
N TYR A 72 3.15 -5.62 2.10
CA TYR A 72 3.49 -6.99 1.71
C TYR A 72 4.18 -7.04 0.35
N ILE A 73 3.68 -6.34 -0.68
CA ILE A 73 4.25 -6.35 -2.03
C ILE A 73 5.65 -5.74 -2.03
N ILE A 74 5.82 -4.59 -1.38
CA ILE A 74 7.12 -3.90 -1.26
C ILE A 74 8.14 -4.83 -0.60
N TYR A 75 7.75 -5.49 0.49
CA TYR A 75 8.61 -6.44 1.21
C TYR A 75 8.92 -7.66 0.35
N ALA A 76 7.91 -8.30 -0.24
CA ALA A 76 8.03 -9.52 -1.02
C ALA A 76 8.88 -9.34 -2.30
N LYS A 77 8.85 -8.14 -2.90
CA LYS A 77 9.67 -7.77 -4.05
C LYS A 77 11.08 -7.29 -3.65
N GLY A 78 11.38 -7.21 -2.35
CA GLY A 78 12.67 -6.72 -1.86
C GLY A 78 12.99 -5.29 -2.31
N ILE A 79 11.97 -4.43 -2.47
CA ILE A 79 12.17 -3.08 -2.98
C ILE A 79 13.07 -2.32 -2.02
N TYR A 80 14.23 -1.88 -2.48
CA TYR A 80 15.15 -1.03 -1.73
C TYR A 80 15.37 0.26 -2.51
N PRO A 81 15.59 1.41 -1.86
CA PRO A 81 15.68 1.67 -0.42
C PRO A 81 14.34 2.08 0.19
N ASN A 82 14.35 2.37 1.50
CA ASN A 82 13.21 2.94 2.23
C ASN A 82 12.65 4.23 1.61
N ALA A 83 13.47 5.08 0.98
CA ALA A 83 12.99 6.28 0.28
C ALA A 83 12.02 5.92 -0.87
N LYS A 84 12.35 4.90 -1.68
CA LYS A 84 11.48 4.40 -2.74
C LYS A 84 10.19 3.81 -2.18
N ARG A 85 10.28 3.07 -1.06
CA ARG A 85 9.10 2.54 -0.35
C ARG A 85 8.19 3.68 0.11
N GLY A 86 8.77 4.71 0.72
CA GLY A 86 8.06 5.89 1.18
C GLY A 86 7.26 6.55 0.06
N VAL A 87 7.88 6.77 -1.10
CA VAL A 87 7.17 7.32 -2.28
C VAL A 87 6.01 6.41 -2.70
N ILE A 88 6.19 5.09 -2.75
CA ILE A 88 5.10 4.17 -3.12
C ILE A 88 3.94 4.28 -2.13
N PHE A 89 4.20 4.29 -0.82
CA PHE A 89 3.16 4.46 0.20
C PHE A 89 2.42 5.79 0.05
N HIS A 90 3.13 6.90 -0.17
CA HIS A 90 2.48 8.21 -0.37
C HIS A 90 1.62 8.25 -1.63
N ILE A 91 2.04 7.58 -2.72
CA ILE A 91 1.24 7.45 -3.94
C ILE A 91 -0.05 6.67 -3.66
N VAL A 92 0.05 5.52 -2.99
CA VAL A 92 -1.11 4.67 -2.68
C VAL A 92 -2.08 5.40 -1.75
N ALA A 93 -1.58 5.98 -0.65
CA ALA A 93 -2.38 6.78 0.26
C ALA A 93 -3.07 7.95 -0.46
N TYR A 94 -2.33 8.70 -1.30
CA TYR A 94 -2.89 9.80 -2.07
C TYR A 94 -4.03 9.36 -2.98
N ILE A 95 -3.88 8.25 -3.71
CA ILE A 95 -4.92 7.71 -4.60
C ILE A 95 -6.16 7.30 -3.79
N PHE A 96 -6.01 6.43 -2.80
CA PHE A 96 -7.14 5.85 -2.08
C PHE A 96 -7.87 6.89 -1.22
N VAL A 97 -7.14 7.82 -0.60
CA VAL A 97 -7.78 8.90 0.17
C VAL A 97 -8.53 9.84 -0.76
N ASN A 98 -7.94 10.30 -1.87
CA ASN A 98 -8.67 11.18 -2.79
C ASN A 98 -9.87 10.48 -3.44
N LEU A 99 -9.80 9.18 -3.71
CA LEU A 99 -10.96 8.40 -4.14
C LEU A 99 -12.08 8.42 -3.09
N LEU A 100 -11.74 8.18 -1.81
CA LEU A 100 -12.71 8.28 -0.72
C LEU A 100 -13.31 9.68 -0.61
N LEU A 101 -12.50 10.75 -0.63
CA LEU A 101 -12.98 12.12 -0.47
C LEU A 101 -13.89 12.54 -1.63
N ASN A 102 -13.53 12.20 -2.87
CA ASN A 102 -14.39 12.43 -4.03
C ASN A 102 -15.69 11.63 -3.92
N PHE A 103 -15.61 10.37 -3.53
CA PHE A 103 -16.78 9.53 -3.34
C PHE A 103 -17.73 10.10 -2.26
N ILE A 104 -17.19 10.53 -1.11
CA ILE A 104 -17.96 11.23 -0.06
C ILE A 104 -18.62 12.49 -0.61
N PHE A 105 -17.88 13.30 -1.37
CA PHE A 105 -18.43 14.51 -1.97
C PHE A 105 -19.62 14.18 -2.87
N TYR A 106 -19.46 13.30 -3.88
CA TYR A 106 -20.54 12.93 -4.78
C TYR A 106 -21.75 12.30 -4.07
N LEU A 107 -21.53 11.48 -3.03
CA LEU A 107 -22.65 10.92 -2.28
C LEU A 107 -23.40 11.98 -1.49
N ASN A 108 -22.72 12.91 -0.83
CA ASN A 108 -23.40 13.97 -0.09
C ASN A 108 -24.15 14.96 -1.00
N GLU A 109 -23.63 15.23 -2.21
CA GLU A 109 -24.33 16.05 -3.22
C GLU A 109 -25.65 15.41 -3.69
N VAL A 110 -25.74 14.07 -3.70
CA VAL A 110 -26.97 13.33 -4.07
C VAL A 110 -27.98 13.25 -2.92
N TYR A 111 -27.53 13.35 -1.66
CA TYR A 111 -28.38 13.21 -0.47
C TYR A 111 -28.96 14.52 0.10
N TYR A 112 -28.71 15.67 -0.54
CA TYR A 112 -29.43 16.92 -0.28
C TYR A 112 -30.47 17.25 -1.37
N PRO A 113 -31.53 16.46 -1.60
CA PRO A 113 -32.76 17.04 -2.11
C PRO A 113 -33.39 17.78 -0.92
N GLY A 114 -33.40 19.12 -0.99
CA GLY A 114 -34.03 19.95 0.03
C GLY A 114 -35.46 19.48 0.32
N PHE A 115 -35.68 18.84 1.47
CA PHE A 115 -36.99 18.35 1.89
C PHE A 115 -38.04 19.46 2.06
N LEU A 116 -37.63 20.74 1.99
CA LEU A 116 -38.52 21.92 2.01
C LEU A 116 -38.35 22.91 0.85
N PHE A 117 -37.31 22.79 0.02
CA PHE A 117 -37.06 23.72 -1.10
C PHE A 117 -36.45 22.97 -2.30
N PRO A 118 -37.12 22.94 -3.47
CA PRO A 118 -36.56 22.39 -4.69
C PRO A 118 -35.66 23.45 -5.34
N LEU A 119 -34.55 23.74 -4.68
CA LEU A 119 -33.42 24.41 -5.31
C LEU A 119 -32.35 23.35 -5.45
N GLU A 120 -31.93 23.05 -6.68
CA GLU A 120 -30.68 22.34 -6.93
C GLU A 120 -29.56 23.21 -6.34
N VAL A 121 -29.22 23.00 -5.07
CA VAL A 121 -28.05 23.61 -4.45
C VAL A 121 -26.86 22.84 -4.98
N PHE A 122 -26.48 23.13 -6.23
CA PHE A 122 -25.19 22.71 -6.77
C PHE A 122 -24.13 23.27 -5.82
N ASN A 123 -23.43 22.42 -5.07
CA ASN A 123 -22.31 22.88 -4.28
C ASN A 123 -21.18 23.29 -5.24
N PRO A 124 -20.94 24.59 -5.42
CA PRO A 124 -19.95 25.05 -6.40
C PRO A 124 -18.52 24.87 -5.87
N TYR A 125 -18.36 24.38 -4.64
CA TYR A 125 -17.08 24.22 -3.96
C TYR A 125 -16.73 22.74 -3.85
N PRO A 126 -16.06 22.15 -4.87
CA PRO A 126 -15.55 20.79 -4.81
C PRO A 126 -14.39 20.73 -3.82
N TRP A 127 -14.70 20.71 -2.53
CA TRP A 127 -13.69 20.73 -1.48
C TRP A 127 -12.65 19.59 -1.59
N PRO A 128 -12.93 18.40 -2.17
CA PRO A 128 -11.88 17.40 -2.40
C PRO A 128 -10.79 17.88 -3.38
N ALA A 129 -11.04 18.92 -4.16
CA ALA A 129 -10.04 19.53 -5.04
C ALA A 129 -8.87 20.13 -4.24
N PHE A 130 -9.10 20.62 -3.01
CA PHE A 130 -8.02 21.14 -2.16
C PHE A 130 -6.99 20.05 -1.80
N PRO A 131 -7.34 18.93 -1.13
CA PRO A 131 -6.38 17.86 -0.86
C PRO A 131 -5.82 17.26 -2.14
N LEU A 132 -6.60 17.15 -3.23
CA LEU A 132 -6.09 16.69 -4.52
C LEU A 132 -4.94 17.59 -5.01
N VAL A 133 -5.12 18.90 -5.04
CA VAL A 133 -4.10 19.84 -5.53
C VAL A 133 -2.94 19.98 -4.55
N PHE A 134 -3.22 20.30 -3.29
CA PHE A 134 -2.19 20.65 -2.31
C PHE A 134 -1.40 19.41 -1.83
N TRP A 135 -2.05 18.28 -1.56
CA TRP A 135 -1.30 17.05 -1.29
C TRP A 135 -0.68 16.47 -2.55
N GLY A 136 -1.28 16.69 -3.73
CA GLY A 136 -0.68 16.33 -5.01
C GLY A 136 0.65 17.06 -5.22
N ALA A 137 0.71 18.35 -4.93
CA ALA A 137 1.95 19.12 -4.93
C ALA A 137 2.96 18.57 -3.92
N GLY A 138 2.54 18.25 -2.70
CA GLY A 138 3.39 17.58 -1.71
C GLY A 138 3.95 16.24 -2.20
N LEU A 139 3.12 15.42 -2.86
CA LEU A 139 3.53 14.15 -3.44
C LEU A 139 4.57 14.34 -4.55
N LEU A 140 4.37 15.34 -5.42
CA LEU A 140 5.35 15.70 -6.44
C LEU A 140 6.70 16.10 -5.82
N ILE A 141 6.68 16.84 -4.71
CA ILE A 141 7.90 17.16 -3.96
C ILE A 141 8.57 15.89 -3.43
N HIS A 142 7.83 14.97 -2.82
CA HIS A 142 8.37 13.68 -2.35
C HIS A 142 9.02 12.88 -3.49
N ILE A 143 8.38 12.84 -4.66
CA ILE A 143 8.92 12.20 -5.86
C ILE A 143 10.19 12.91 -6.34
N ALA A 144 10.17 14.25 -6.43
CA ALA A 144 11.32 15.04 -6.86
C ALA A 144 12.52 14.84 -5.94
N VAL A 145 12.32 14.89 -4.62
CA VAL A 145 13.37 14.61 -3.63
C VAL A 145 13.95 13.21 -3.81
N TYR A 146 13.10 12.20 -4.01
CA TYR A 146 13.58 10.85 -4.31
C TYR A 146 14.42 10.79 -5.59
N LEU A 147 13.96 11.42 -6.67
CA LEU A 147 14.64 11.41 -7.96
C LEU A 147 15.99 12.14 -7.92
N ILE A 148 16.06 13.28 -7.23
CA ILE A 148 17.25 14.13 -7.18
C ILE A 148 18.30 13.56 -6.22
N PHE A 149 17.91 13.22 -4.99
CA PHE A 149 18.87 12.90 -3.93
C PHE A 149 19.13 11.40 -3.77
N PHE A 150 18.13 10.56 -4.05
CA PHE A 150 18.20 9.15 -3.70
C PHE A 150 18.40 8.24 -4.92
N ARG A 151 17.77 8.52 -6.07
CA ARG A 151 17.77 7.61 -7.24
C ARG A 151 19.17 7.15 -7.67
N SER A 152 20.11 8.07 -7.88
CA SER A 152 21.46 7.71 -8.35
C SER A 152 22.24 6.89 -7.31
N LYS A 153 22.17 7.28 -6.03
CA LYS A 153 22.81 6.56 -4.93
C LYS A 153 22.23 5.15 -4.78
N VAL A 154 20.92 5.04 -4.91
CA VAL A 154 20.15 3.79 -4.83
C VAL A 154 20.48 2.84 -5.96
N ASP A 155 20.48 3.30 -7.21
CA ASP A 155 20.77 2.45 -8.34
C ASP A 155 22.20 1.90 -8.22
N LYS A 156 23.15 2.74 -7.75
CA LYS A 156 24.53 2.31 -7.48
C LYS A 156 24.63 1.30 -6.34
N GLU A 157 23.98 1.54 -5.20
CA GLU A 157 23.97 0.61 -4.05
C GLU A 157 23.28 -0.71 -4.40
N GLY A 158 22.14 -0.66 -5.08
CA GLY A 158 21.39 -1.84 -5.54
C GLY A 158 22.17 -2.66 -6.57
N ILE A 159 22.82 -2.01 -7.55
CA ILE A 159 23.73 -2.68 -8.48
C ILE A 159 24.92 -3.30 -7.74
N LYS A 160 25.51 -2.58 -6.78
CA LYS A 160 26.64 -3.08 -5.97
C LYS A 160 26.23 -4.29 -5.15
N GLN A 161 25.06 -4.25 -4.50
CA GLN A 161 24.53 -5.36 -3.74
C GLN A 161 24.21 -6.56 -4.64
N SER A 162 23.56 -6.36 -5.78
CA SER A 162 23.29 -7.43 -6.76
C SER A 162 24.57 -8.05 -7.33
N LYS A 163 25.59 -7.23 -7.64
CA LYS A 163 26.90 -7.74 -8.09
C LYS A 163 27.60 -8.53 -6.98
N ARG A 164 27.54 -8.05 -5.74
CA ARG A 164 28.10 -8.74 -4.57
C ARG A 164 27.40 -10.09 -4.35
N GLU A 165 26.08 -10.13 -4.39
CA GLU A 165 25.29 -11.37 -4.27
C GLU A 165 25.63 -12.37 -5.38
N LYS A 166 25.69 -11.91 -6.65
CA LYS A 166 26.12 -12.75 -7.78
C LYS A 166 27.56 -13.27 -7.64
N ALA A 167 28.47 -12.45 -7.10
CA ALA A 167 29.85 -12.87 -6.87
C ALA A 167 29.95 -13.93 -5.76
N ILE A 168 29.19 -13.75 -4.68
CA ILE A 168 29.07 -14.73 -3.58
C ILE A 168 28.51 -16.05 -4.11
N GLU A 169 27.42 -16.01 -4.88
CA GLU A 169 26.79 -17.20 -5.45
C GLU A 169 27.75 -17.99 -6.38
N ARG A 170 28.54 -17.28 -7.20
CA ARG A 170 29.58 -17.90 -8.04
C ARG A 170 30.64 -18.61 -7.22
N GLU A 171 31.11 -18.00 -6.14
CA GLU A 171 32.15 -18.58 -5.30
C GLU A 171 31.64 -19.81 -4.54
N ILE A 172 30.39 -19.76 -4.08
CA ILE A 172 29.71 -20.91 -3.47
C ILE A 172 29.58 -22.07 -4.48
N LYS A 173 29.23 -21.78 -5.73
CA LYS A 173 29.16 -22.80 -6.78
C LYS A 173 30.52 -23.46 -7.03
N LYS A 174 31.62 -22.69 -7.05
CA LYS A 174 32.99 -23.25 -7.16
C LYS A 174 33.32 -24.14 -5.97
N MET A 175 33.06 -23.69 -4.74
CA MET A 175 33.33 -24.48 -3.53
C MET A 175 32.57 -25.81 -3.55
N LYS A 176 31.26 -25.81 -3.86
CA LYS A 176 30.47 -27.05 -3.98
C LYS A 176 30.99 -28.00 -5.05
N SER A 177 31.50 -27.49 -6.17
CA SER A 177 32.07 -28.33 -7.23
C SER A 177 33.34 -29.05 -6.79
N LYS A 178 34.09 -28.49 -5.83
CA LYS A 178 35.27 -29.14 -5.24
C LYS A 178 34.92 -30.24 -4.24
N PHE A 179 33.78 -30.15 -3.54
CA PHE A 179 33.32 -31.16 -2.57
C PHE A 179 32.54 -32.32 -3.21
N LYS A 180 32.15 -32.20 -4.48
CA LYS A 180 31.46 -33.26 -5.25
C LYS A 180 32.42 -34.21 -6.00
N LYS A 181 33.73 -33.99 -5.91
CA LYS A 181 34.79 -34.91 -6.36
C LYS A 181 35.35 -35.65 -5.16
#